data_AF-A0A2R8BTT7-F1
#
_entry.id   AF-A0A2R8BTT7-F1
#
_cell.length_a   1.000
_cell.length_b   1.000
_cell.length_c   1.000
_cell.angle_alpha   90.00
_cell.angle_beta   90.00
_cell.angle_gamma   90.00
#
_symmetry.space_group_name_H-M   'P 1'
#
loop_
_entity.id
_entity.type
_entity.pdbx_description
1 polymer ?
#
loop_
_entity_poly.entity_id
_entity_poly.type
_entity_poly.pdbx_seq_one_letter_code
_entity_poly.pdbx_strand_id
1 'polypeptide(L)'
;MRLVIGLSAMAVLAGCLPPATPLNVTVAQEVAFYGFDVDPADLTSKEAAVLYLTLADASNEGYLKTRRALGAHLADMVPSQ
;
A
#
# COMPACT_ATOMS: atom_id res chain seq x y z
N MET A 1 55.01 15.65 -4.00
CA MET A 1 54.14 14.47 -4.25
C MET A 1 52.69 14.93 -4.09
N ARG A 2 51.89 14.88 -5.16
CA ARG A 2 50.49 15.37 -5.17
C ARG A 2 49.55 14.21 -4.90
N LEU A 3 48.79 14.31 -3.82
CA LEU A 3 47.72 13.38 -3.43
C LEU A 3 46.47 13.73 -4.24
N VAL A 4 46.12 12.93 -5.25
CA VAL A 4 44.85 13.06 -5.96
C VAL A 4 43.88 12.08 -5.34
N ILE A 5 42.95 12.65 -4.57
CA ILE A 5 41.95 11.98 -3.75
C ILE A 5 40.95 11.27 -4.67
N GLY A 6 40.61 10.04 -4.25
CA GLY A 6 39.67 9.15 -4.91
C GLY A 6 38.35 9.82 -5.27
N LEU A 7 38.08 9.87 -6.56
CA LEU A 7 36.80 10.22 -7.12
C LEU A 7 36.49 9.13 -8.14
N SER A 8 35.69 8.13 -7.76
CA SER A 8 34.85 7.26 -8.62
C SER A 8 34.56 5.93 -7.93
N ALA A 9 33.75 5.96 -6.87
CA ALA A 9 33.12 4.75 -6.33
C ALA A 9 31.69 5.09 -5.84
N MET A 10 30.90 5.72 -6.71
CA MET A 10 29.46 5.88 -6.51
C MET A 10 28.76 5.45 -7.81
N ALA A 11 28.96 4.18 -8.19
CA ALA A 11 28.28 3.56 -9.33
C ALA A 11 27.73 2.16 -8.98
N VAL A 12 27.58 1.85 -7.69
CA VAL A 12 27.06 0.56 -7.24
C VAL A 12 26.03 0.89 -6.17
N LEU A 13 24.75 0.98 -6.56
CA LEU A 13 23.53 0.88 -5.72
C LEU A 13 22.25 1.34 -6.43
N ALA A 14 22.28 1.66 -7.73
CA ALA A 14 21.06 1.96 -8.49
C ALA A 14 20.27 0.70 -8.92
N GLY A 15 20.77 -0.51 -8.64
CA GLY A 15 20.25 -1.76 -9.20
C GLY A 15 19.36 -2.62 -8.30
N CYS A 16 18.91 -2.12 -7.15
CA CYS A 16 18.12 -2.92 -6.20
C CYS A 16 16.86 -2.20 -5.70
N LEU A 17 16.19 -1.44 -6.56
CA LEU A 17 14.79 -1.08 -6.26
C LEU A 17 13.94 -2.33 -6.52
N PRO A 18 13.31 -2.93 -5.49
CA PRO A 18 12.33 -3.96 -5.74
C PRO A 18 11.24 -3.40 -6.67
N PRO A 19 10.69 -4.21 -7.58
CA PRO A 19 9.58 -3.77 -8.42
C PRO A 19 8.48 -3.21 -7.51
N ALA A 20 7.96 -2.03 -7.85
CA ALA A 20 6.91 -1.40 -7.07
C ALA A 20 5.71 -2.36 -6.98
N THR A 21 5.36 -2.78 -5.76
CA THR A 21 4.21 -3.66 -5.54
C THR A 21 2.94 -2.97 -6.06
N PRO A 22 2.09 -3.66 -6.83
CA PRO A 22 0.83 -3.08 -7.28
C PRO A 22 -0.02 -2.66 -6.09
N LEU A 23 -0.62 -1.46 -6.16
CA LEU A 23 -1.41 -0.88 -5.08
C LEU A 23 -2.48 -1.84 -4.56
N ASN A 24 -3.16 -2.55 -5.45
CA ASN A 24 -4.19 -3.53 -5.10
C ASN A 24 -3.67 -4.62 -4.15
N VAL A 25 -2.44 -5.10 -4.36
CA VAL A 25 -1.82 -6.15 -3.53
C VAL A 25 -1.47 -5.59 -2.16
N THR A 26 -0.92 -4.38 -2.11
CA THR A 26 -0.62 -3.70 -0.83
C THR A 26 -1.89 -3.45 -0.02
N VAL A 27 -2.94 -2.94 -0.66
CA VAL A 27 -4.22 -2.67 -0.01
C VAL A 27 -4.87 -3.95 0.48
N ALA A 28 -4.93 -5.00 -0.34
CA ALA A 28 -5.48 -6.29 0.08
C ALA A 28 -4.78 -6.82 1.35
N GLN A 29 -3.45 -6.74 1.42
CA GLN A 29 -2.68 -7.14 2.61
C GLN A 29 -3.00 -6.28 3.85
N GLU A 30 -3.07 -4.96 3.69
CA GLU A 30 -3.36 -4.05 4.79
C GLU A 30 -4.79 -4.19 5.30
N VAL A 31 -5.77 -4.38 4.42
CA VAL A 31 -7.16 -4.61 4.82
C VAL A 31 -7.30 -5.99 5.51
N ALA A 32 -6.49 -6.99 5.13
CA ALA A 32 -6.43 -8.29 5.83
C ALA A 32 -6.02 -8.16 7.30
N PHE A 33 -5.16 -7.20 7.65
CA PHE A 33 -4.82 -6.90 9.05
C PHE A 33 -6.05 -6.47 9.88
N TYR A 34 -7.05 -5.84 9.24
CA TYR A 34 -8.32 -5.48 9.85
C TYR A 34 -9.39 -6.59 9.79
N GLY A 35 -9.01 -7.78 9.28
CA GLY A 35 -9.84 -8.97 9.26
C GLY A 35 -10.82 -9.06 8.09
N PHE A 36 -10.53 -8.38 6.97
CA PHE A 36 -11.29 -8.56 5.73
C PHE A 36 -10.44 -9.33 4.71
N ASP A 37 -11.04 -10.34 4.11
CA ASP A 37 -10.41 -11.10 3.02
C ASP A 37 -10.85 -10.48 1.68
N VAL A 38 -9.90 -9.94 0.92
CA VAL A 38 -10.15 -9.25 -0.35
C VAL A 38 -9.14 -9.75 -1.36
N ASP A 39 -9.61 -10.30 -2.49
CA ASP A 39 -8.73 -10.66 -3.59
C ASP A 39 -8.24 -9.39 -4.29
N PRO A 40 -6.92 -9.16 -4.42
CA PRO A 40 -6.40 -8.00 -5.15
C PRO A 40 -6.81 -7.95 -6.62
N ALA A 41 -7.24 -9.07 -7.21
CA ALA A 41 -7.77 -9.13 -8.58
C ALA A 41 -9.18 -8.55 -8.70
N ASP A 42 -9.96 -8.56 -7.61
CA ASP A 42 -11.32 -8.02 -7.56
C ASP A 42 -11.33 -6.50 -7.32
N LEU A 43 -10.20 -5.93 -6.88
CA LEU A 43 -10.07 -4.50 -6.65
C LEU A 43 -9.75 -3.76 -7.95
N THR A 44 -10.64 -2.85 -8.35
CA THR A 44 -10.27 -1.84 -9.35
C THR A 44 -9.27 -0.85 -8.75
N SER A 45 -8.49 -0.17 -9.62
CA SER A 45 -7.52 0.83 -9.16
C SER A 45 -8.17 1.98 -8.37
N LYS A 46 -9.44 2.30 -8.66
CA LYS A 46 -10.20 3.32 -7.93
C LYS A 46 -10.55 2.84 -6.52
N GLU A 47 -11.03 1.61 -6.37
CA GLU A 47 -11.38 1.03 -5.07
C GLU A 47 -10.15 0.86 -4.19
N ALA A 48 -9.05 0.36 -4.77
CA ALA A 48 -7.78 0.27 -4.07
C ALA A 48 -7.30 1.65 -3.57
N ALA A 49 -7.43 2.70 -4.37
CA ALA A 49 -7.08 4.07 -3.95
C ALA A 49 -7.98 4.58 -2.81
N VAL A 50 -9.29 4.31 -2.85
CA VAL A 50 -10.21 4.69 -1.77
C VAL A 50 -9.83 3.99 -0.46
N LEU A 51 -9.67 2.66 -0.49
CA LEU A 51 -9.28 1.88 0.69
C LEU A 51 -7.92 2.32 1.23
N TYR A 52 -6.96 2.62 0.35
CA TYR A 52 -5.66 3.15 0.75
C TYR A 52 -5.77 4.49 1.48
N LEU A 53 -6.61 5.42 0.98
CA LEU A 53 -6.85 6.69 1.66
C LEU A 53 -7.54 6.50 3.02
N THR A 54 -8.49 5.56 3.10
CA THR A 54 -9.12 5.20 4.38
C THR A 54 -8.10 4.65 5.36
N LEU A 55 -7.19 3.77 4.93
CA LEU A 55 -6.11 3.22 5.75
C LEU A 55 -5.15 4.31 6.22
N ALA A 56 -4.77 5.22 5.32
CA ALA A 56 -3.87 6.33 5.63
C ALA A 56 -4.49 7.31 6.65
N ASP A 57 -5.75 7.71 6.46
CA ASP A 57 -6.47 8.63 7.36
C ASP A 57 -6.74 7.98 8.72
N ALA A 58 -7.21 6.73 8.69
CA ALA A 58 -7.62 6.01 9.90
C ALA A 58 -6.44 5.45 10.72
N SER A 59 -5.21 5.46 10.20
CA SER A 59 -4.00 5.13 10.97
C SER A 59 -3.85 6.00 12.23
N ASN A 60 -4.43 7.20 12.24
CA ASN A 60 -4.44 8.12 13.38
C ASN A 60 -5.60 7.91 14.36
N GLU A 61 -6.62 7.13 13.98
CA GLU A 61 -7.89 7.05 14.68
C GLU A 61 -8.12 5.75 15.47
N GLY A 62 -7.22 4.79 15.31
CA GLY A 62 -7.20 3.53 16.05
C GLY A 62 -7.99 2.39 15.38
N TYR A 63 -7.56 1.17 15.69
CA TYR A 63 -7.93 -0.06 14.97
C TYR A 63 -9.44 -0.24 14.72
N LEU A 64 -10.28 -0.07 15.76
CA LEU A 64 -11.72 -0.32 15.64
C LEU A 64 -12.43 0.69 14.75
N LYS A 65 -11.95 1.95 14.70
CA LYS A 65 -12.54 2.98 13.85
C LYS A 65 -12.15 2.74 12.39
N THR A 66 -10.88 2.42 12.14
CA THR A 66 -10.39 2.00 10.82
C THR A 66 -11.16 0.79 10.29
N ARG A 67 -11.32 -0.25 11.12
CA ARG A 67 -12.06 -1.45 10.74
C ARG A 67 -13.50 -1.17 10.33
N ARG A 68 -14.19 -0.26 11.04
CA ARG A 68 -15.57 0.14 10.69
C ARG A 68 -15.63 0.90 9.37
N ALA A 69 -14.71 1.85 9.14
CA ALA A 69 -14.66 2.62 7.91
C ALA A 69 -14.36 1.73 6.69
N LEU A 70 -13.39 0.82 6.82
CA LEU A 70 -13.09 -0.19 5.80
C LEU A 70 -14.29 -1.07 5.50
N GLY A 71 -14.98 -1.57 6.53
CA GLY A 71 -16.17 -2.39 6.35
C GLY A 71 -17.29 -1.67 5.59
N ALA A 72 -17.48 -0.36 5.83
CA ALA A 72 -18.45 0.44 5.09
C ALA A 72 -18.08 0.56 3.60
N HIS A 73 -16.82 0.88 3.31
CA HIS A 73 -16.36 0.98 1.92
C HIS A 73 -16.43 -0.36 1.19
N LEU A 74 -16.06 -1.46 1.83
CA LEU A 74 -16.13 -2.80 1.24
C LEU A 74 -17.59 -3.25 1.02
N ALA A 75 -18.51 -2.92 1.94
CA ALA A 75 -19.93 -3.22 1.76
C ALA A 75 -20.54 -2.48 0.56
N ASP A 76 -20.13 -1.23 0.34
CA ASP A 76 -20.55 -0.45 -0.83
C ASP A 76 -19.98 -0.99 -2.16
N MET A 77 -18.85 -1.72 -2.11
CA MET A 77 -18.20 -2.32 -3.26
C MET A 77 -18.82 -3.65 -3.69
N VAL A 78 -19.49 -4.39 -2.79
CA VAL A 78 -20.20 -5.62 -3.15
C VAL A 78 -21.55 -5.22 -3.76
N PRO A 79 -21.76 -5.37 -5.09
CA PRO A 79 -23.07 -5.11 -5.67
C PRO A 79 -24.08 -6.06 -5.02
N SER A 80 -25.13 -5.49 -4.44
CA SER A 80 -26.26 -6.23 -3.92
C SER A 80 -26.83 -7.06 -5.06
N GLN A 81 -26.58 -8.37 -5.06
CA GLN A 81 -27.30 -9.30 -5.93
C GLN A 81 -28.75 -9.43 -5.47
#